data_AF-A0A7S2FKC6-F1
#
_entry.id   AF-A0A7S2FKC6-F1
#
_cell.length_a   1.000
_cell.length_b   1.000
_cell.length_c   1.000
_cell.angle_alpha   90.00
_cell.angle_beta   90.00
_cell.angle_gamma   90.00
#
_symmetry.space_group_name_H-M   'P 1'
#
loop_
_entity.id
_entity.type
_entity.pdbx_description
1 polymer ?
#
loop_
_entity_poly.entity_id
_entity_poly.type
_entity_poly.pdbx_seq_one_letter_code
_entity_poly.pdbx_strand_id
1 'polypeptide(L)'
;AVSRMQAAVTPSRPEARARCDTTTPRRRKTWREQEHDLQAAAKAMPRRKSARLSGSDGKTNAQKHNDSDDDSDSDSEDLVAKLMTCDEWCKKQEIEKPGPRMEGRFQGWVNEQVRVTCGIRENAAAAWEAGGGGKFDRNESKGLRKSHGAEAAKMFAKGQLRKNPNAYFYRHVRPGDVQKDGEWEEDEIQRFVEVAKQYGCGDKWGLFASHLSGRVGYQCSAAYRHVIIPRGLLRDDGFRIKASGETVYVGDPGRREAAEKRGELKKGK
;
A
#
# COMPACT_ATOMS: atom_id res chain seq x y z
N ALA A 1 -62.29 53.83 -26.79
CA ALA A 1 -62.29 55.30 -26.83
C ALA A 1 -61.06 55.82 -26.08
N VAL A 2 -60.36 56.78 -26.69
CA VAL A 2 -59.38 57.73 -26.09
C VAL A 2 -58.07 57.08 -25.56
N SER A 3 -56.92 57.13 -26.24
CA SER A 3 -56.06 58.26 -26.67
C SER A 3 -55.27 58.94 -25.54
N ARG A 4 -53.93 58.83 -25.59
CA ARG A 4 -52.91 59.93 -25.62
C ARG A 4 -51.52 59.36 -25.26
N MET A 5 -50.58 59.33 -26.21
CA MET A 5 -49.69 60.44 -26.64
C MET A 5 -48.63 60.85 -25.62
N GLN A 6 -47.36 60.64 -25.99
CA GLN A 6 -46.23 61.58 -25.90
C GLN A 6 -45.06 60.93 -26.67
N ALA A 7 -44.72 61.37 -27.88
CA ALA A 7 -44.00 62.58 -28.30
C ALA A 7 -42.48 62.35 -28.39
N ALA A 8 -41.97 62.66 -29.59
CA ALA A 8 -40.65 62.35 -30.11
C ALA A 8 -39.57 63.34 -29.63
N VAL A 9 -38.32 62.86 -29.57
CA VAL A 9 -37.11 63.70 -29.66
C VAL A 9 -36.03 62.92 -30.43
N THR A 10 -35.76 63.34 -31.66
CA THR A 10 -34.43 63.20 -32.29
C THR A 10 -33.66 64.49 -32.04
N PRO A 11 -32.31 64.47 -31.92
CA PRO A 11 -31.57 64.87 -33.11
C PRO A 11 -30.15 64.26 -33.29
N SER A 12 -29.68 64.37 -34.53
CA SER A 12 -28.30 64.68 -34.97
C SER A 12 -27.16 63.65 -34.82
N ARG A 13 -26.85 63.08 -35.99
CA ARG A 13 -25.57 62.61 -36.56
C ARG A 13 -24.32 63.42 -36.13
N PRO A 14 -23.18 62.74 -35.93
CA PRO A 14 -21.94 63.07 -36.65
C PRO A 14 -21.35 61.79 -37.29
N GLU A 15 -21.18 61.77 -38.61
CA GLU A 15 -19.89 61.98 -39.31
C GLU A 15 -18.93 60.80 -39.24
N ALA A 16 -18.67 60.28 -40.44
CA ALA A 16 -17.76 59.19 -40.72
C ALA A 16 -16.30 59.61 -40.51
N ARG A 17 -15.53 58.75 -39.86
CA ARG A 17 -14.10 58.62 -40.13
C ARG A 17 -13.76 57.15 -40.33
N ALA A 18 -13.37 56.85 -41.57
CA ALA A 18 -12.77 55.61 -41.98
C ALA A 18 -11.49 55.32 -41.18
N ARG A 19 -11.36 54.08 -40.71
CA ARG A 19 -10.07 53.41 -40.55
C ARG A 19 -10.18 52.04 -41.18
N CYS A 20 -9.43 51.87 -42.26
CA CYS A 20 -9.14 50.59 -42.89
C CYS A 20 -8.26 49.77 -41.96
N ASP A 21 -8.75 48.63 -41.50
CA ASP A 21 -7.90 47.53 -41.02
C ASP A 21 -8.22 46.30 -41.86
N THR A 22 -7.40 46.08 -42.87
CA THR A 22 -7.39 44.85 -43.66
C THR A 22 -6.83 43.72 -42.80
N THR A 23 -7.68 43.06 -42.03
CA THR A 23 -7.29 41.81 -41.35
C THR A 23 -7.52 40.64 -42.31
N THR A 24 -6.44 40.18 -42.97
CA THR A 24 -6.45 38.97 -43.79
C THR A 24 -6.88 37.77 -42.93
N PRO A 25 -7.81 36.90 -43.38
CA PRO A 25 -8.24 35.76 -42.59
C PRO A 25 -7.09 34.75 -42.45
N ARG A 26 -6.62 34.52 -41.23
CA ARG A 26 -5.60 33.50 -40.93
C ARG A 26 -6.19 32.11 -41.19
N ARG A 27 -5.67 31.41 -42.20
CA ARG A 27 -5.96 30.01 -42.51
C ARG A 27 -5.69 29.15 -41.25
N ARG A 28 -6.71 28.43 -40.79
CA ARG A 28 -6.57 27.47 -39.69
C ARG A 28 -5.67 26.32 -40.13
N LYS A 29 -4.58 26.09 -39.40
CA LYS A 29 -3.65 24.99 -39.65
C LYS A 29 -4.37 23.66 -39.50
N THR A 30 -4.13 22.75 -40.43
CA THR A 30 -4.62 21.38 -40.37
C THR A 30 -3.93 20.61 -39.24
N TRP A 31 -4.56 19.53 -38.80
CA TRP A 31 -4.06 18.71 -37.68
C TRP A 31 -2.64 18.14 -37.96
N ARG A 32 -2.34 17.80 -39.22
CA ARG A 32 -0.99 17.36 -39.63
C ARG A 32 0.07 18.46 -39.58
N GLU A 33 -0.29 19.70 -39.92
CA GLU A 33 0.63 20.85 -39.81
C GLU A 33 0.93 21.14 -38.32
N GLN A 34 -0.03 20.92 -37.42
CA GLN A 34 0.19 21.06 -35.98
C GLN A 34 1.07 19.94 -35.41
N GLU A 35 0.90 18.69 -35.86
CA GLU A 35 1.78 17.57 -35.43
C GLU A 35 3.23 17.74 -35.91
N HIS A 36 3.43 18.23 -37.14
CA HIS A 36 4.76 18.49 -37.67
C HIS A 36 5.47 19.60 -36.88
N ASP A 37 4.77 20.67 -36.53
CA ASP A 37 5.32 21.76 -35.70
C ASP A 37 5.66 21.29 -34.28
N LEU A 38 4.84 20.42 -33.68
CA LEU A 38 5.12 19.81 -32.37
C LEU A 38 6.32 18.86 -32.41
N GLN A 39 6.47 18.07 -33.48
CA GLN A 39 7.64 17.21 -33.66
C GLN A 39 8.92 18.01 -33.93
N ALA A 40 8.82 19.11 -34.67
CA ALA A 40 9.94 20.03 -34.88
C ALA A 40 10.36 20.73 -33.57
N ALA A 41 9.39 21.17 -32.75
CA ALA A 41 9.64 21.75 -31.43
C ALA A 41 10.27 20.74 -30.45
N ALA A 42 9.85 19.47 -30.48
CA ALA A 42 10.44 18.41 -29.66
C ALA A 42 11.88 18.06 -30.06
N LYS A 43 12.24 18.20 -31.35
CA LYS A 43 13.62 18.02 -31.83
C LYS A 43 14.53 19.22 -31.53
N ALA A 44 13.97 20.41 -31.35
CA ALA A 44 14.71 21.64 -31.06
C ALA A 44 15.02 21.86 -29.56
N MET A 45 14.47 21.04 -28.66
CA MET A 45 14.80 21.14 -27.24
C MET A 45 16.19 20.55 -26.94
N PRO A 46 17.12 21.32 -26.33
CA PRO A 46 18.43 20.80 -25.96
C PRO A 46 18.26 19.69 -24.93
N ARG A 47 18.76 18.49 -25.25
CA ARG A 47 18.76 17.33 -24.35
C ARG A 47 19.60 17.68 -23.12
N ARG A 48 18.95 17.98 -21.99
CA ARG A 48 19.63 18.15 -20.69
C ARG A 48 20.39 16.86 -20.37
N LYS A 49 21.71 16.91 -20.47
CA LYS A 49 22.62 15.88 -19.95
C LYS A 49 22.60 15.99 -18.42
N SER A 50 21.93 15.08 -17.74
CA SER A 50 22.00 14.98 -16.28
C SER A 50 23.22 14.13 -15.92
N ALA A 51 24.27 14.80 -15.46
CA ALA A 51 25.36 14.21 -14.71
C ALA A 51 24.91 14.02 -13.25
N ARG A 52 25.35 12.92 -12.64
CA ARG A 52 25.21 12.63 -11.21
C ARG A 52 26.05 13.64 -10.41
N LEU A 53 25.50 14.19 -9.33
CA LEU A 53 26.06 14.19 -7.96
C LEU A 53 25.41 15.27 -7.05
N SER A 54 25.14 14.84 -5.82
CA SER A 54 25.25 15.58 -4.55
C SER A 54 24.32 16.76 -4.23
N GLY A 55 23.43 16.53 -3.25
CA GLY A 55 23.46 17.26 -1.97
C GLY A 55 22.59 18.52 -1.79
N SER A 56 21.99 18.57 -0.60
CA SER A 56 21.36 19.68 0.16
C SER A 56 19.97 20.24 -0.21
N ASP A 57 19.02 19.85 0.65
CA ASP A 57 18.04 20.65 1.42
C ASP A 57 16.96 21.51 0.73
N GLY A 58 15.71 21.15 1.07
CA GLY A 58 14.52 21.96 0.88
C GLY A 58 13.29 21.28 1.49
N LYS A 59 13.06 21.50 2.80
CA LYS A 59 11.88 21.05 3.55
C LYS A 59 10.59 21.65 2.97
N THR A 60 9.62 20.80 2.63
CA THR A 60 8.19 21.11 2.75
C THR A 60 7.47 19.92 3.38
N ASN A 61 6.53 20.27 4.28
CA ASN A 61 5.90 19.41 5.26
C ASN A 61 4.86 18.49 4.60
N ALA A 62 5.19 17.20 4.49
CA ALA A 62 4.24 16.13 4.18
C ALA A 62 4.65 14.90 5.01
N GLN A 63 3.70 14.42 5.80
CA GLN A 63 3.82 13.33 6.76
C GLN A 63 4.45 12.08 6.12
N LYS A 64 5.76 11.88 6.37
CA LYS A 64 6.52 10.71 5.96
C LYS A 64 6.33 9.62 7.00
N HIS A 65 5.66 8.53 6.64
CA HIS A 65 5.98 7.23 7.20
C HIS A 65 7.34 6.83 6.62
N ASN A 66 8.36 6.86 7.46
CA ASN A 66 9.75 6.60 7.09
C ASN A 66 10.08 5.15 7.44
N ASP A 67 9.75 4.21 6.55
CA ASP A 67 10.44 2.91 6.50
C ASP A 67 11.74 3.15 5.73
N SER A 68 12.78 3.55 6.45
CA SER A 68 14.15 3.52 5.97
C SER A 68 14.83 2.33 6.64
N ASP A 69 14.72 1.16 6.01
CA ASP A 69 15.64 0.05 6.24
C ASP A 69 16.99 0.48 5.63
N ASP A 70 17.81 1.15 6.44
CA ASP A 70 19.23 1.40 6.14
C ASP A 70 20.00 0.14 6.55
N ASP A 71 20.21 -0.74 5.57
CA ASP A 71 21.10 -1.91 5.64
C ASP A 71 22.56 -1.42 5.74
N SER A 72 23.01 -1.17 6.98
CA SER A 72 24.44 -1.15 7.31
C SER A 72 24.87 -2.56 7.73
N ASP A 73 25.28 -3.34 6.74
CA ASP A 73 25.84 -4.69 6.84
C ASP A 73 27.28 -4.62 7.38
N SER A 74 27.42 -4.44 8.70
CA SER A 74 28.65 -4.67 9.47
C SER A 74 28.27 -4.69 10.97
N ASP A 75 28.52 -5.81 11.67
CA ASP A 75 28.23 -6.07 13.10
C ASP A 75 26.81 -6.55 13.50
N SER A 76 26.18 -7.39 12.68
CA SER A 76 24.85 -7.97 12.98
C SER A 76 24.84 -9.05 14.06
N GLU A 77 25.97 -9.73 14.33
CA GLU A 77 25.99 -10.84 15.31
C GLU A 77 25.99 -10.35 16.77
N ASP A 78 26.67 -9.23 17.06
CA ASP A 78 26.78 -8.67 18.41
C ASP A 78 25.51 -7.92 18.87
N LEU A 79 24.73 -7.40 17.92
CA LEU A 79 23.42 -6.81 18.23
C LEU A 79 22.40 -7.89 18.56
N VAL A 80 22.36 -8.99 17.80
CA VAL A 80 21.46 -10.15 18.02
C VAL A 80 21.65 -10.79 19.39
N ALA A 81 22.89 -10.78 19.91
CA ALA A 81 23.23 -11.26 21.25
C ALA A 81 22.61 -10.44 22.40
N LYS A 82 22.24 -9.17 22.16
CA LYS A 82 21.60 -8.29 23.15
C LYS A 82 20.07 -8.30 23.08
N LEU A 83 19.48 -8.93 22.05
CA LEU A 83 18.02 -9.05 22.00
C LEU A 83 17.55 -10.25 22.80
N MET A 84 16.57 -10.00 23.66
CA MET A 84 15.95 -10.99 24.52
C MET A 84 14.90 -11.79 23.72
N THR A 85 14.72 -13.05 24.08
CA THR A 85 13.62 -13.87 23.56
C THR A 85 12.27 -13.36 24.11
N CYS A 86 11.17 -13.70 23.42
CA CYS A 86 9.83 -13.36 23.89
C CYS A 86 9.56 -13.89 25.31
N ASP A 87 10.12 -15.06 25.67
CA ASP A 87 9.98 -15.65 27.01
C ASP A 87 10.74 -14.87 28.08
N GLU A 88 11.98 -14.49 27.79
CA GLU A 88 12.80 -13.69 28.70
C GLU A 88 12.20 -12.31 28.92
N TRP A 89 11.63 -11.72 27.86
CA TRP A 89 10.88 -10.48 27.98
C TRP A 89 9.65 -10.62 28.87
N CYS A 90 8.83 -11.67 28.68
CA CYS A 90 7.67 -11.92 29.51
C CYS A 90 8.05 -12.13 30.99
N LYS A 91 9.16 -12.83 31.26
CA LYS A 91 9.70 -12.99 32.62
C LYS A 91 10.13 -11.65 33.22
N LYS A 92 10.80 -10.80 32.44
CA LYS A 92 11.23 -9.46 32.88
C LYS A 92 10.04 -8.54 33.19
N GLN A 93 8.94 -8.67 32.45
CA GLN A 93 7.72 -7.91 32.63
C GLN A 93 6.76 -8.55 33.66
N GLU A 94 7.19 -9.61 34.36
CA GLU A 94 6.39 -10.34 35.36
C GLU A 94 5.00 -10.78 34.85
N ILE A 95 4.91 -11.11 33.55
CA ILE A 95 3.66 -11.57 32.95
C ILE A 95 3.41 -13.01 33.40
N GLU A 96 2.51 -13.19 34.37
CA GLU A 96 2.22 -14.50 35.00
C GLU A 96 1.71 -15.57 34.02
N LYS A 97 1.07 -15.17 32.92
CA LYS A 97 0.49 -16.07 31.91
C LYS A 97 0.88 -15.65 30.49
N PRO A 98 2.08 -15.99 30.03
CA PRO A 98 2.49 -15.68 28.67
C PRO A 98 1.61 -16.42 27.66
N GLY A 99 1.31 -15.75 26.54
CA GLY A 99 0.51 -16.30 25.46
C GLY A 99 1.04 -17.61 24.84
N PRO A 100 0.23 -18.31 24.03
CA PRO A 100 0.70 -19.47 23.28
C PRO A 100 1.85 -19.11 22.34
N ARG A 101 2.72 -20.10 22.07
CA ARG A 101 3.75 -19.97 21.03
C ARG A 101 3.11 -20.14 19.66
N MET A 102 3.49 -19.27 18.74
CA MET A 102 3.00 -19.26 17.36
C MET A 102 4.08 -19.80 16.42
N GLU A 103 3.68 -20.61 15.45
CA GLU A 103 4.58 -21.22 14.44
C GLU A 103 4.93 -20.26 13.28
N GLY A 104 4.45 -19.00 13.32
CA GLY A 104 4.67 -18.02 12.27
C GLY A 104 3.90 -18.29 10.96
N ARG A 105 2.93 -19.21 10.96
CA ARG A 105 2.14 -19.59 9.76
C ARG A 105 0.64 -19.48 9.99
N PHE A 106 -0.06 -18.83 9.07
CA PHE A 106 -1.51 -18.77 9.00
C PHE A 106 -2.05 -19.93 8.15
N GLN A 107 -2.80 -20.81 8.80
CA GLN A 107 -3.44 -21.99 8.21
C GLN A 107 -4.89 -21.72 7.78
N GLY A 108 -5.48 -20.60 8.23
CA GLY A 108 -6.86 -20.24 7.92
C GLY A 108 -7.11 -19.79 6.48
N TRP A 109 -8.39 -19.64 6.16
CA TRP A 109 -8.87 -18.98 4.94
C TRP A 109 -9.61 -17.68 5.26
N VAL A 110 -10.16 -17.03 4.23
CA VAL A 110 -11.00 -15.83 4.39
C VAL A 110 -12.19 -16.16 5.29
N ASN A 111 -12.53 -15.24 6.20
CA ASN A 111 -13.70 -15.35 7.05
C ASN A 111 -14.97 -15.69 6.24
N GLU A 112 -15.79 -16.61 6.75
CA GLU A 112 -16.93 -17.14 6.03
C GLU A 112 -17.96 -16.08 5.63
N GLN A 113 -18.25 -15.12 6.50
CA GLN A 113 -19.20 -14.04 6.20
C GLN A 113 -18.68 -13.17 5.06
N VAL A 114 -17.39 -12.84 5.11
CA VAL A 114 -16.72 -12.06 4.07
C VAL A 114 -16.66 -12.83 2.75
N ARG A 115 -16.41 -14.14 2.83
CA ARG A 115 -16.39 -15.06 1.69
C ARG A 115 -17.72 -15.06 0.96
N VAL A 116 -18.83 -15.28 1.67
CA VAL A 116 -20.18 -15.32 1.08
C VAL A 116 -20.55 -13.96 0.49
N THR A 117 -20.34 -12.88 1.24
CA THR A 117 -20.68 -11.52 0.80
C THR A 117 -19.91 -11.10 -0.45
N CYS A 118 -18.62 -11.42 -0.52
CA CYS A 118 -17.75 -11.02 -1.64
C CYS A 118 -17.77 -12.03 -2.80
N GLY A 119 -18.44 -13.18 -2.66
CA GLY A 119 -18.42 -14.26 -3.63
C GLY A 119 -17.03 -14.89 -3.82
N ILE A 120 -16.23 -14.94 -2.75
CA ILE A 120 -14.92 -15.60 -2.74
C ILE A 120 -15.13 -17.11 -2.65
N ARG A 121 -14.25 -17.89 -3.28
CA ARG A 121 -14.32 -19.36 -3.27
C ARG A 121 -14.01 -19.94 -1.89
N GLU A 122 -14.42 -21.20 -1.71
CA GLU A 122 -14.38 -21.90 -0.43
C GLU A 122 -12.98 -22.20 0.08
N ASN A 123 -12.03 -22.42 -0.82
CA ASN A 123 -10.65 -22.72 -0.46
C ASN A 123 -9.68 -22.06 -1.44
N ALA A 124 -8.40 -22.07 -1.05
CA ALA A 124 -7.31 -21.51 -1.85
C ALA A 124 -7.18 -22.18 -3.22
N ALA A 125 -7.32 -23.50 -3.26
CA ALA A 125 -7.20 -24.28 -4.49
C ALA A 125 -8.28 -23.91 -5.51
N ALA A 126 -9.56 -23.83 -5.10
CA ALA A 126 -10.68 -23.48 -5.96
C ALA A 126 -10.63 -22.02 -6.41
N ALA A 127 -10.12 -21.10 -5.56
CA ALA A 127 -9.85 -19.73 -5.97
C ALA A 127 -8.76 -19.67 -7.06
N TRP A 128 -7.70 -20.46 -6.89
CA TRP A 128 -6.58 -20.55 -7.82
C TRP A 128 -6.97 -21.19 -9.15
N GLU A 129 -7.67 -22.33 -9.13
CA GLU A 129 -8.17 -23.04 -10.31
C GLU A 129 -9.15 -22.18 -11.12
N ALA A 130 -10.15 -21.59 -10.46
CA ALA A 130 -11.12 -20.73 -11.13
C ALA A 130 -10.52 -19.40 -11.63
N GLY A 131 -9.45 -18.93 -10.99
CA GLY A 131 -8.75 -17.69 -11.30
C GLY A 131 -7.70 -17.81 -12.40
N GLY A 132 -7.50 -19.01 -12.97
CA GLY A 132 -6.62 -19.23 -14.11
C GLY A 132 -5.22 -19.75 -13.78
N GLY A 133 -5.01 -20.38 -12.62
CA GLY A 133 -3.94 -21.36 -12.39
C GLY A 133 -2.55 -20.98 -12.93
N GLY A 134 -2.02 -19.80 -12.62
CA GLY A 134 -0.68 -19.37 -13.05
C GLY A 134 -0.59 -18.77 -14.47
N LYS A 135 -1.68 -18.64 -15.24
CA LYS A 135 -1.69 -17.79 -16.43
C LYS A 135 -1.79 -16.33 -16.00
N PHE A 136 -0.63 -15.69 -15.84
CA PHE A 136 -0.56 -14.24 -15.70
C PHE A 136 -0.98 -13.62 -17.04
N ASP A 137 -2.23 -13.21 -17.17
CA ASP A 137 -2.68 -12.46 -18.34
C ASP A 137 -1.94 -11.11 -18.39
N ARG A 138 -0.82 -11.10 -19.11
CA ARG A 138 0.05 -9.93 -19.31
C ARG A 138 -0.73 -8.72 -19.85
N ASN A 139 -1.88 -8.96 -20.47
CA ASN A 139 -2.77 -7.92 -21.01
C ASN A 139 -3.66 -7.26 -19.95
N GLU A 140 -4.08 -7.94 -18.88
CA GLU A 140 -4.86 -7.31 -17.79
C GLU A 140 -4.00 -6.28 -17.04
N SER A 141 -2.69 -6.52 -16.98
CA SER A 141 -1.70 -5.60 -16.40
C SER A 141 -1.37 -4.39 -17.28
N LYS A 142 -1.73 -4.37 -18.58
CA LYS A 142 -1.36 -3.25 -19.48
C LYS A 142 -2.10 -1.96 -19.14
N GLY A 143 -3.34 -2.03 -18.63
CA GLY A 143 -4.10 -0.85 -18.19
C GLY A 143 -3.53 -0.23 -16.91
N LEU A 144 -2.97 -1.04 -16.03
CA LEU A 144 -2.49 -0.64 -14.70
C LEU A 144 -1.05 -0.10 -14.69
N ARG A 145 -0.26 -0.45 -15.70
CA ARG A 145 1.15 -0.01 -15.87
C ARG A 145 1.36 1.50 -16.02
N LYS A 146 0.30 2.31 -16.14
CA LYS A 146 0.39 3.78 -16.30
C LYS A 146 0.46 4.53 -14.97
N SER A 147 0.12 3.90 -13.85
CA SER A 147 0.25 4.50 -12.52
C SER A 147 1.48 3.93 -11.81
N HIS A 148 2.38 4.79 -11.34
CA HIS A 148 3.46 4.45 -10.43
C HIS A 148 3.06 4.85 -8.99
N GLY A 149 3.44 4.07 -7.99
CA GLY A 149 3.26 4.41 -6.56
C GLY A 149 2.13 3.67 -5.84
N ALA A 150 1.79 4.15 -4.63
CA ALA A 150 0.85 3.50 -3.72
C ALA A 150 -0.55 3.29 -4.32
N GLU A 151 -1.02 4.21 -5.16
CA GLU A 151 -2.31 4.13 -5.84
C GLU A 151 -2.37 2.98 -6.86
N ALA A 152 -1.25 2.68 -7.53
CA ALA A 152 -1.16 1.55 -8.45
C ALA A 152 -1.32 0.21 -7.72
N ALA A 153 -0.68 0.09 -6.55
CA ALA A 153 -0.77 -1.10 -5.72
C ALA A 153 -2.18 -1.30 -5.13
N LYS A 154 -2.87 -0.21 -4.77
CA LYS A 154 -4.27 -0.26 -4.34
C LYS A 154 -5.18 -0.71 -5.48
N MET A 155 -5.04 -0.14 -6.68
CA MET A 155 -5.84 -0.52 -7.84
C MET A 155 -5.59 -1.98 -8.26
N PHE A 156 -4.34 -2.45 -8.19
CA PHE A 156 -4.00 -3.87 -8.39
C PHE A 156 -4.73 -4.74 -7.38
N ALA A 157 -4.56 -4.46 -6.09
CA ALA A 157 -5.15 -5.24 -5.00
C ALA A 157 -6.67 -5.32 -5.12
N LYS A 158 -7.35 -4.24 -5.56
CA LYS A 158 -8.80 -4.20 -5.77
C LYS A 158 -9.28 -5.24 -6.79
N GLY A 159 -8.54 -5.46 -7.86
CA GLY A 159 -8.84 -6.49 -8.87
C GLY A 159 -8.57 -7.92 -8.40
N GLN A 160 -7.79 -8.09 -7.34
CA GLN A 160 -7.35 -9.40 -6.85
C GLN A 160 -8.34 -10.07 -5.88
N LEU A 161 -9.45 -9.43 -5.50
CA LEU A 161 -10.39 -9.95 -4.48
C LEU A 161 -10.76 -11.43 -4.69
N ARG A 162 -11.02 -11.82 -5.94
CA ARG A 162 -11.42 -13.19 -6.30
C ARG A 162 -10.24 -14.13 -6.58
N LYS A 163 -9.15 -13.62 -7.15
CA LYS A 163 -7.97 -14.42 -7.58
C LYS A 163 -6.99 -14.64 -6.43
N ASN A 164 -6.67 -13.56 -5.70
CA ASN A 164 -5.77 -13.55 -4.56
C ASN A 164 -6.36 -12.66 -3.45
N PRO A 165 -7.25 -13.23 -2.61
CA PRO A 165 -7.89 -12.47 -1.54
C PRO A 165 -6.87 -11.94 -0.52
N ASN A 166 -5.74 -12.61 -0.31
CA ASN A 166 -4.68 -12.13 0.58
C ASN A 166 -4.14 -10.77 0.11
N ALA A 167 -3.89 -10.61 -1.20
CA ALA A 167 -3.41 -9.34 -1.75
C ALA A 167 -4.44 -8.21 -1.62
N TYR A 168 -5.73 -8.52 -1.75
CA TYR A 168 -6.82 -7.56 -1.57
C TYR A 168 -6.88 -7.07 -0.12
N PHE A 169 -7.08 -7.99 0.83
CA PHE A 169 -7.27 -7.66 2.25
C PHE A 169 -6.02 -7.11 2.93
N TYR A 170 -4.85 -7.25 2.31
CA TYR A 170 -3.65 -6.60 2.79
C TYR A 170 -3.76 -5.07 2.74
N ARG A 171 -4.50 -4.52 1.77
CA ARG A 171 -4.59 -3.06 1.53
C ARG A 171 -6.00 -2.50 1.63
N HIS A 172 -7.02 -3.35 1.48
CA HIS A 172 -8.42 -2.94 1.44
C HIS A 172 -9.22 -3.68 2.49
N VAL A 173 -10.18 -2.98 3.07
CA VAL A 173 -11.23 -3.63 3.88
C VAL A 173 -12.27 -4.28 2.96
N ARG A 174 -13.19 -5.04 3.55
CA ARG A 174 -14.34 -5.59 2.84
C ARG A 174 -15.05 -4.48 2.03
N PRO A 175 -15.47 -4.73 0.79
CA PRO A 175 -16.25 -3.77 0.02
C PRO A 175 -17.48 -3.28 0.80
N GLY A 176 -17.58 -1.97 1.01
CA GLY A 176 -18.68 -1.33 1.75
C GLY A 176 -18.37 -1.01 3.21
N ASP A 177 -17.30 -1.57 3.78
CA ASP A 177 -16.85 -1.20 5.12
C ASP A 177 -15.94 0.04 5.08
N VAL A 178 -15.89 0.76 6.19
CA VAL A 178 -14.96 1.88 6.39
C VAL A 178 -13.69 1.36 7.06
N GLN A 179 -12.54 1.77 6.55
CA GLN A 179 -11.25 1.48 7.18
C GLN A 179 -11.12 2.24 8.50
N LYS A 180 -10.75 1.52 9.55
CA LYS A 180 -10.41 2.10 10.86
C LYS A 180 -8.94 2.45 10.88
N ASP A 181 -8.65 3.74 10.95
CA ASP A 181 -7.32 4.28 11.20
C ASP A 181 -7.28 4.81 12.64
N GLY A 182 -6.31 4.36 13.43
CA GLY A 182 -6.19 4.72 14.84
C GLY A 182 -5.65 3.59 15.70
N GLU A 183 -5.63 3.87 17.00
CA GLU A 183 -5.19 2.95 18.06
C GLU A 183 -6.04 1.67 18.08
N TRP A 184 -5.48 0.60 18.65
CA TRP A 184 -6.16 -0.70 18.76
C TRP A 184 -6.94 -0.76 20.06
N GLU A 185 -8.26 -0.94 19.94
CA GLU A 185 -9.14 -1.14 21.08
C GLU A 185 -8.92 -2.54 21.69
N GLU A 186 -9.18 -2.69 22.99
CA GLU A 186 -8.93 -3.96 23.70
C GLU A 186 -9.81 -5.10 23.16
N ASP A 187 -11.04 -4.81 22.75
CA ASP A 187 -11.93 -5.77 22.09
C ASP A 187 -11.35 -6.29 20.76
N GLU A 188 -10.70 -5.41 19.99
CA GLU A 188 -10.07 -5.77 18.72
C GLU A 188 -8.81 -6.61 18.94
N ILE A 189 -8.04 -6.32 19.99
CA ILE A 189 -6.87 -7.08 20.40
C ILE A 189 -7.28 -8.47 20.87
N GLN A 190 -8.33 -8.57 21.69
CA GLN A 190 -8.88 -9.84 22.14
C GLN A 190 -9.30 -10.70 20.93
N ARG A 191 -10.00 -10.09 19.96
CA ARG A 191 -10.38 -10.79 18.73
C ARG A 191 -9.17 -11.21 17.90
N PHE A 192 -8.14 -10.38 17.81
CA PHE A 192 -6.88 -10.72 17.14
C PHE A 192 -6.26 -11.98 17.76
N VAL A 193 -6.17 -12.04 19.08
CA VAL A 193 -5.57 -13.17 19.81
C VAL A 193 -6.41 -14.44 19.64
N GLU A 194 -7.73 -14.35 19.62
CA GLU A 194 -8.61 -15.50 19.35
C GLU A 194 -8.39 -16.08 17.95
N VAL A 195 -8.36 -15.23 16.93
CA VAL A 195 -8.13 -15.65 15.54
C VAL A 195 -6.74 -16.28 15.40
N ALA A 196 -5.74 -15.68 16.04
CA ALA A 196 -4.38 -16.21 16.07
C ALA A 196 -4.34 -17.60 16.74
N LYS A 197 -5.02 -17.80 17.87
CA LYS A 197 -5.13 -19.10 18.55
C LYS A 197 -5.81 -20.16 17.68
N GLN A 198 -6.79 -19.78 16.88
CA GLN A 198 -7.56 -20.71 16.04
C GLN A 198 -6.83 -21.10 14.75
N TYR A 199 -6.18 -20.14 14.08
CA TYR A 199 -5.67 -20.33 12.71
C TYR A 199 -4.15 -20.13 12.56
N GLY A 200 -3.45 -19.72 13.62
CA GLY A 200 -2.07 -19.27 13.54
C GLY A 200 -1.96 -17.80 13.11
N CYS A 201 -0.74 -17.26 13.08
CA CYS A 201 -0.42 -15.94 12.54
C CYS A 201 1.06 -15.86 12.12
N GLY A 202 1.44 -14.89 11.27
CA GLY A 202 2.85 -14.62 10.93
C GLY A 202 3.15 -14.29 9.46
N ASP A 203 2.34 -14.76 8.51
CA ASP A 203 2.61 -14.64 7.06
C ASP A 203 1.49 -13.94 6.27
N LYS A 204 0.29 -14.52 6.22
CA LYS A 204 -0.82 -14.12 5.35
C LYS A 204 -1.72 -13.11 6.05
N TRP A 205 -1.15 -11.95 6.35
CA TRP A 205 -1.84 -10.87 7.07
C TRP A 205 -3.11 -10.37 6.39
N GLY A 206 -3.21 -10.46 5.05
CA GLY A 206 -4.45 -10.13 4.36
C GLY A 206 -5.58 -11.12 4.67
N LEU A 207 -5.31 -12.43 4.60
CA LEU A 207 -6.33 -13.42 4.98
C LEU A 207 -6.71 -13.30 6.46
N PHE A 208 -5.72 -13.06 7.32
CA PHE A 208 -5.94 -12.81 8.73
C PHE A 208 -6.86 -11.61 8.98
N ALA A 209 -6.60 -10.49 8.30
CA ALA A 209 -7.40 -9.26 8.41
C ALA A 209 -8.87 -9.46 8.02
N SER A 210 -9.21 -10.46 7.20
CA SER A 210 -10.62 -10.74 6.89
C SER A 210 -11.47 -11.15 8.10
N HIS A 211 -10.85 -11.59 9.19
CA HIS A 211 -11.52 -11.92 10.44
C HIS A 211 -11.71 -10.72 11.38
N LEU A 212 -11.08 -9.58 11.06
CA LEU A 212 -11.13 -8.34 11.82
C LEU A 212 -11.92 -7.28 11.03
N SER A 213 -13.00 -6.77 11.59
CA SER A 213 -13.83 -5.76 10.94
C SER A 213 -13.11 -4.41 10.87
N GLY A 214 -12.99 -3.85 9.66
CA GLY A 214 -12.45 -2.50 9.45
C GLY A 214 -10.92 -2.38 9.54
N ARG A 215 -10.19 -3.47 9.80
CA ARG A 215 -8.71 -3.49 9.80
C ARG A 215 -8.19 -4.14 8.52
N VAL A 216 -6.98 -3.75 8.12
CA VAL A 216 -6.30 -4.29 6.92
C VAL A 216 -5.00 -5.00 7.28
N GLY A 217 -4.51 -5.85 6.36
CA GLY A 217 -3.37 -6.73 6.66
C GLY A 217 -2.09 -6.02 7.06
N TYR A 218 -1.75 -4.87 6.45
CA TYR A 218 -0.54 -4.15 6.88
C TYR A 218 -0.66 -3.64 8.33
N GLN A 219 -1.86 -3.17 8.74
CA GLN A 219 -2.12 -2.76 10.12
C GLN A 219 -1.99 -3.95 11.07
N CYS A 220 -2.50 -5.13 10.68
CA CYS A 220 -2.39 -6.34 11.49
C CYS A 220 -0.93 -6.75 11.71
N SER A 221 -0.11 -6.69 10.65
CA SER A 221 1.33 -7.02 10.77
C SER A 221 2.10 -6.02 11.65
N ALA A 222 1.73 -4.74 11.59
CA ALA A 222 2.33 -3.70 12.44
C ALA A 222 1.90 -3.87 13.90
N ALA A 223 0.62 -4.11 14.14
CA ALA A 223 0.08 -4.38 15.47
C ALA A 223 0.70 -5.62 16.11
N TYR A 224 0.94 -6.67 15.33
CA TYR A 224 1.62 -7.87 15.81
C TYR A 224 2.99 -7.56 16.43
N ARG A 225 3.79 -6.75 15.73
CA ARG A 225 5.13 -6.35 16.15
C ARG A 225 5.10 -5.36 17.32
N HIS A 226 4.29 -4.32 17.23
CA HIS A 226 4.37 -3.21 18.19
C HIS A 226 3.44 -3.34 19.40
N VAL A 227 2.39 -4.16 19.31
CA VAL A 227 1.36 -4.28 20.36
C VAL A 227 1.33 -5.69 20.91
N ILE A 228 1.15 -6.71 20.07
CA ILE A 228 0.84 -8.07 20.53
C ILE A 228 2.05 -8.77 21.17
N ILE A 229 3.21 -8.74 20.51
CA ILE A 229 4.44 -9.37 21.00
C ILE A 229 4.96 -8.66 22.28
N PRO A 230 5.10 -7.31 22.33
CA PRO A 230 5.58 -6.62 23.52
C PRO A 230 4.67 -6.79 24.75
N ARG A 231 3.35 -6.89 24.53
CA ARG A 231 2.37 -7.19 25.60
C ARG A 231 2.41 -8.66 26.06
N GLY A 232 3.17 -9.53 25.40
CA GLY A 232 3.26 -10.95 25.76
C GLY A 232 1.98 -11.76 25.49
N LEU A 233 1.04 -11.22 24.69
CA LEU A 233 -0.23 -11.86 24.37
C LEU A 233 -0.05 -13.07 23.44
N LEU A 234 0.96 -13.03 22.58
CA LEU A 234 1.43 -14.12 21.74
C LEU A 234 2.97 -14.13 21.77
N ARG A 235 3.55 -15.33 21.67
CA ARG A 235 5.00 -15.50 21.59
C ARG A 235 5.37 -16.07 20.24
N ASP A 236 6.42 -15.54 19.64
CA ASP A 236 6.92 -15.97 18.34
C ASP A 236 8.44 -16.02 18.38
N ASP A 237 9.00 -17.18 18.07
CA ASP A 237 10.45 -17.42 18.11
C ASP A 237 11.17 -16.74 16.94
N GLY A 238 10.44 -16.31 15.91
CA GLY A 238 10.97 -15.51 14.81
C GLY A 238 11.22 -14.03 15.16
N PHE A 239 10.75 -13.60 16.33
CA PHE A 239 10.93 -12.23 16.82
C PHE A 239 11.77 -12.21 18.11
N ARG A 240 12.61 -11.19 18.23
CA ARG A 240 13.31 -10.87 19.47
C ARG A 240 13.00 -9.45 19.89
N ILE A 241 13.15 -9.17 21.17
CA ILE A 241 12.77 -7.89 21.78
C ILE A 241 14.01 -7.22 22.35
N LYS A 242 14.23 -5.95 21.99
CA LYS A 242 15.28 -5.12 22.58
C LYS A 242 14.90 -4.78 24.03
N ALA A 243 15.89 -4.39 24.84
CA ALA A 243 15.62 -3.91 26.20
C ALA A 243 14.66 -2.69 26.25
N SER A 244 14.56 -1.93 25.15
CA SER A 244 13.64 -0.81 24.96
C SER A 244 12.18 -1.22 24.71
N GLY A 245 11.88 -2.49 24.46
CA GLY A 245 10.56 -2.99 24.07
C GLY A 245 10.30 -3.00 22.56
N GLU A 246 11.28 -2.59 21.74
CA GLU A 246 11.20 -2.68 20.28
C GLU A 246 11.41 -4.11 19.80
N THR A 247 10.53 -4.61 18.95
CA THR A 247 10.64 -5.96 18.36
C THR A 247 11.41 -5.95 17.06
N VAL A 248 12.36 -6.86 16.91
CA VAL A 248 13.12 -7.09 15.69
C VAL A 248 12.81 -8.48 15.17
N TYR A 249 12.53 -8.58 13.88
CA TYR A 249 12.36 -9.86 13.21
C TYR A 249 13.73 -10.45 12.87
N VAL A 250 14.04 -11.63 13.41
CA VAL A 250 15.32 -12.34 13.20
C VAL A 250 15.18 -13.52 12.22
N GLY A 251 13.96 -13.77 11.73
CA GLY A 251 13.67 -14.90 10.86
C GLY A 251 13.29 -16.17 11.62
N ASP A 252 12.68 -17.12 10.92
CA ASP A 252 12.30 -18.42 11.47
C ASP A 252 13.57 -19.23 11.83
N PRO A 253 13.86 -19.46 13.13
CA PRO A 253 15.04 -20.19 13.56
C PRO A 253 15.06 -21.62 13.02
N GLY A 254 13.89 -22.26 12.86
CA GLY A 254 13.77 -23.59 12.26
C GLY A 254 14.14 -23.61 10.79
N ARG A 255 13.79 -22.55 10.03
CA ARG A 255 14.23 -22.39 8.64
C ARG A 255 15.74 -22.17 8.56
N ARG A 256 16.32 -21.36 9.46
CA ARG A 256 17.77 -21.10 9.50
C ARG A 256 18.54 -22.38 9.78
N GLU A 257 18.13 -23.14 10.79
CA GLU A 257 18.75 -24.43 11.13
C GLU A 257 18.61 -25.45 9.99
N ALA A 258 17.45 -25.50 9.33
CA ALA A 258 17.24 -26.36 8.17
C ALA A 258 18.11 -25.96 6.96
N ALA A 259 18.32 -24.66 6.73
CA ALA A 259 19.19 -24.15 5.67
C ALA A 259 20.68 -24.43 5.97
N GLU A 260 21.09 -24.33 7.24
CA GLU A 260 22.44 -24.69 7.68
C GLU A 260 22.69 -26.20 7.51
N LYS A 261 21.72 -27.05 7.88
CA LYS A 261 21.78 -28.51 7.64
C LYS A 261 21.82 -28.89 6.15
N ARG A 262 21.23 -28.07 5.27
CA ARG A 262 21.31 -28.24 3.80
C ARG A 262 22.59 -27.68 3.20
N GLY A 263 23.47 -27.05 4.00
CA GLY A 263 24.73 -26.49 3.53
C GLY A 263 24.59 -25.22 2.67
N GLU A 264 23.43 -24.57 2.69
CA GLU A 264 23.14 -23.40 1.85
C GLU A 264 23.61 -22.07 2.47
N LEU A 265 23.95 -22.07 3.77
CA LEU A 265 24.45 -20.90 4.48
C LEU A 265 25.96 -20.74 4.23
N LYS A 266 26.32 -20.03 3.16
CA LYS A 266 27.71 -19.58 2.95
C LYS A 266 28.08 -18.65 4.10
N LYS A 267 28.89 -19.13 5.05
CA LYS A 267 29.55 -18.27 6.04
C LYS A 267 30.40 -17.25 5.26
N GLY A 268 29.91 -16.01 5.22
CA GLY A 268 30.68 -14.87 4.73
C GLY A 268 31.97 -14.79 5.54
N LYS A 269 33.08 -14.66 4.83
CA LYS A 269 34.44 -14.62 5.35
C LYS A 269 34.85 -13.18 5.63
#